data_AF-A0A352JTV1-F1
#
_entry.id   AF-A0A352JTV1-F1
#
_cell.length_a   1.000
_cell.length_b   1.000
_cell.length_c   1.000
_cell.angle_alpha   90.00
_cell.angle_beta   90.00
_cell.angle_gamma   90.00
#
_symmetry.space_group_name_H-M   'P 1'
#
loop_
_entity.id
_entity.type
_entity.pdbx_description
1 polymer ?
#
loop_
_entity_poly.entity_id
_entity_poly.type
_entity_poly.pdbx_seq_one_letter_code
_entity_poly.pdbx_strand_id
1 'polypeptide(L)'
;MKKIAVLLMLAGLLLFVVSAMAQEKVAASQKPATTEKAVHKFVGSAKCKMCHNSPAKGDQFKIWSESKHAKAMEALATPKADSIAKAMGIAKATESDKCLGCHVTGYSAPASAKAATFTPTEGVGCEACHGAGSDFMAMSVMKDKAAALAAGLVMPDQKTCIVCHNDKSPTYKTFVYADFYKKIAHNKPVATK
;
A
#
# COMPACT_ATOMS: atom_id res chain seq x y z
N MET A 1 21.58 -45.88 -74.03
CA MET A 1 22.58 -45.02 -74.69
C MET A 1 23.52 -44.45 -73.63
N LYS A 2 24.83 -44.75 -73.74
CA LYS A 2 26.00 -44.09 -73.13
C LYS A 2 26.09 -44.09 -71.58
N LYS A 3 27.21 -44.36 -70.90
CA LYS A 3 28.54 -45.01 -71.12
C LYS A 3 29.33 -44.66 -69.83
N ILE A 4 30.01 -45.63 -69.20
CA ILE A 4 31.37 -45.51 -68.56
C ILE A 4 31.42 -44.71 -67.22
N ALA A 5 32.20 -44.99 -66.16
CA ALA A 5 33.42 -45.77 -65.83
C ALA A 5 33.31 -46.20 -64.33
N VAL A 6 33.74 -47.37 -63.86
CA VAL A 6 35.09 -47.99 -63.78
C VAL A 6 35.99 -47.35 -62.70
N LEU A 7 36.18 -48.15 -61.62
CA LEU A 7 37.41 -48.39 -60.83
C LEU A 7 37.91 -47.32 -59.85
N LEU A 8 38.04 -47.68 -58.57
CA LEU A 8 39.33 -48.07 -57.96
C LEU A 8 39.20 -48.30 -56.46
N MET A 9 39.71 -49.44 -56.02
CA MET A 9 40.01 -49.80 -54.64
C MET A 9 41.00 -48.81 -54.03
N LEU A 10 40.92 -48.57 -52.71
CA LEU A 10 41.98 -48.92 -51.74
C LEU A 10 41.79 -48.19 -50.39
N ALA A 11 41.83 -49.01 -49.35
CA ALA A 11 42.55 -48.84 -48.08
C ALA A 11 42.61 -47.46 -47.42
N GLY A 12 42.16 -47.38 -46.16
CA GLY A 12 42.48 -46.24 -45.31
C GLY A 12 41.80 -46.25 -43.96
N LEU A 13 41.94 -47.36 -43.21
CA LEU A 13 41.67 -47.37 -41.77
C LEU A 13 42.69 -46.43 -41.09
N LEU A 14 42.28 -45.22 -40.73
CA LEU A 14 43.06 -44.34 -39.84
C LEU A 14 42.13 -43.65 -38.84
N LEU A 15 42.09 -44.24 -37.65
CA LEU A 15 42.21 -43.58 -36.34
C LEU A 15 41.77 -42.11 -36.29
N PHE A 16 40.54 -41.85 -35.86
CA PHE A 16 40.27 -40.73 -34.95
C PHE A 16 39.48 -41.24 -33.76
N VAL A 17 40.26 -41.64 -32.76
CA VAL A 17 39.86 -41.75 -31.37
C VAL A 17 39.55 -40.33 -30.87
N VAL A 18 38.63 -40.24 -29.90
CA VAL A 18 38.36 -39.12 -29.00
C VAL A 18 37.36 -38.07 -29.49
N SER A 19 36.11 -38.21 -29.04
CA SER A 19 35.48 -37.18 -28.21
C SER A 19 34.27 -37.74 -27.48
N ALA A 20 34.52 -38.13 -26.23
CA ALA A 20 33.49 -38.19 -25.22
C ALA A 20 32.93 -36.78 -25.01
N MET A 21 31.67 -36.56 -25.40
CA MET A 21 30.89 -35.43 -24.93
C MET A 21 29.82 -35.98 -24.01
N ALA A 22 30.19 -36.09 -22.73
CA ALA A 22 29.26 -36.26 -21.64
C ALA A 22 28.28 -35.07 -21.65
N GLN A 23 27.03 -35.33 -22.00
CA GLN A 23 25.96 -34.35 -21.83
C GLN A 23 25.55 -34.36 -20.35
N GLU A 24 26.23 -33.54 -19.54
CA GLU A 24 25.70 -33.13 -18.26
C GLU A 24 24.42 -32.33 -18.49
N LYS A 25 23.28 -32.94 -18.15
CA LYS A 25 22.00 -32.25 -18.06
C LYS A 25 22.13 -31.19 -16.98
N VAL A 26 22.39 -29.95 -17.37
CA VAL A 26 22.22 -28.79 -16.49
C VAL A 26 20.72 -28.64 -16.26
N ALA A 27 20.24 -29.28 -15.21
CA ALA A 27 18.91 -29.03 -14.66
C ALA A 27 18.91 -27.59 -14.12
N ALA A 28 18.37 -26.67 -14.92
CA ALA A 28 18.10 -25.32 -14.49
C ALA A 28 17.19 -25.38 -13.24
N SER A 29 17.77 -25.09 -12.08
CA SER A 29 17.05 -24.91 -10.84
C SER A 29 16.20 -23.65 -10.96
N GLN A 30 14.97 -23.80 -11.46
CA GLN A 30 13.97 -22.76 -11.39
C GLN A 30 13.48 -22.69 -9.95
N LYS A 31 14.00 -21.70 -9.20
CA LYS A 31 13.42 -21.30 -7.92
C LYS A 31 11.91 -21.06 -8.14
N PRO A 32 11.02 -21.69 -7.36
CA PRO A 32 9.59 -21.49 -7.55
C PRO A 32 9.28 -20.00 -7.33
N ALA A 33 8.65 -19.38 -8.34
CA ALA A 33 8.11 -18.04 -8.21
C ALA A 33 6.97 -18.10 -7.18
N THR A 34 7.28 -17.72 -5.95
CA THR A 34 6.23 -17.37 -4.98
C THR A 34 5.47 -16.20 -5.59
N THR A 35 4.23 -16.44 -6.00
CA THR A 35 3.26 -15.41 -6.33
C THR A 35 3.04 -14.58 -5.07
N GLU A 36 3.87 -13.55 -4.88
CA GLU A 36 3.67 -12.55 -3.85
C GLU A 36 2.31 -11.91 -4.14
N LYS A 37 1.32 -12.20 -3.28
CA LYS A 37 -0.02 -11.65 -3.41
C LYS A 37 0.12 -10.14 -3.49
N ALA A 38 -0.35 -9.53 -4.58
CA ALA A 38 -0.22 -8.10 -4.82
C ALA A 38 -0.71 -7.33 -3.58
N VAL A 39 0.17 -6.56 -2.98
CA VAL A 39 -0.12 -5.77 -1.77
C VAL A 39 -0.76 -4.46 -2.21
N HIS A 40 -1.98 -4.19 -1.74
CA HIS A 40 -2.64 -2.89 -1.94
C HIS A 40 -1.75 -1.77 -1.40
N LYS A 41 -1.51 -0.73 -2.20
CA LYS A 41 -0.58 0.33 -1.85
C LYS A 41 -1.28 1.59 -1.34
N PHE A 42 -0.73 2.18 -0.29
CA PHE A 42 -1.06 3.53 0.15
C PHE A 42 -0.58 4.53 -0.90
N VAL A 43 -1.47 5.37 -1.41
CA VAL A 43 -1.18 6.34 -2.49
C VAL A 43 -1.13 7.79 -2.01
N GLY A 44 -1.60 8.07 -0.79
CA GLY A 44 -1.65 9.39 -0.19
C GLY A 44 -2.92 10.18 -0.53
N SER A 45 -3.34 11.04 0.38
CA SER A 45 -4.61 11.77 0.33
C SER A 45 -4.73 12.72 -0.86
N ALA A 46 -3.58 13.17 -1.41
CA ALA A 46 -3.52 13.97 -2.63
C ALA A 46 -4.14 13.26 -3.86
N LYS A 47 -4.06 11.93 -3.94
CA LYS A 47 -4.71 11.17 -5.02
C LYS A 47 -6.23 11.14 -4.86
N CYS A 48 -6.72 11.06 -3.63
CA CYS A 48 -8.15 11.11 -3.32
C CYS A 48 -8.75 12.48 -3.70
N LYS A 49 -8.01 13.57 -3.46
CA LYS A 49 -8.40 14.94 -3.81
C LYS A 49 -8.82 15.09 -5.28
N MET A 50 -8.16 14.37 -6.19
CA MET A 50 -8.41 14.53 -7.63
C MET A 50 -9.89 14.28 -8.00
N CYS A 51 -10.61 13.47 -7.22
CA CYS A 51 -12.04 13.19 -7.44
C CYS A 51 -12.94 13.63 -6.27
N HIS A 52 -12.44 13.67 -5.04
CA HIS A 52 -13.22 13.93 -3.82
C HIS A 52 -13.08 15.37 -3.29
N ASN A 53 -13.11 16.34 -4.19
CA ASN A 53 -12.86 17.76 -3.87
C ASN A 53 -14.02 18.68 -4.33
N SER A 54 -15.26 18.20 -4.21
CA SER A 54 -16.44 19.02 -4.53
C SER A 54 -17.65 18.70 -3.63
N PRO A 55 -18.61 19.63 -3.50
CA PRO A 55 -19.83 19.42 -2.71
C PRO A 55 -20.67 18.25 -3.21
N ALA A 56 -20.71 18.02 -4.53
CA ALA A 56 -21.41 16.88 -5.15
C ALA A 56 -20.84 15.51 -4.72
N LYS A 57 -19.64 15.49 -4.13
CA LYS A 57 -19.00 14.30 -3.56
C LYS A 57 -18.99 14.32 -2.03
N GLY A 58 -19.60 15.32 -1.39
CA GLY A 58 -19.65 15.46 0.07
C GLY A 58 -18.46 16.20 0.67
N ASP A 59 -17.74 17.02 -0.12
CA ASP A 59 -16.62 17.85 0.35
C ASP A 59 -15.54 17.07 1.14
N GLN A 60 -15.34 15.80 0.81
CA GLN A 60 -14.57 14.86 1.63
C GLN A 60 -13.13 15.32 1.87
N PHE A 61 -12.44 15.75 0.81
CA PHE A 61 -11.07 16.25 0.96
C PHE A 61 -11.02 17.53 1.79
N LYS A 62 -11.95 18.47 1.58
CA LYS A 62 -12.01 19.72 2.35
C LYS A 62 -12.20 19.43 3.83
N ILE A 63 -13.23 18.66 4.18
CA ILE A 63 -13.55 18.27 5.56
C ILE A 63 -12.36 17.57 6.21
N TRP A 64 -11.71 16.63 5.51
CA TRP A 64 -10.50 15.97 6.02
C TRP A 64 -9.36 16.97 6.26
N SER A 65 -9.05 17.83 5.29
CA SER A 65 -7.92 18.77 5.37
C SER A 65 -8.05 19.78 6.50
N GLU A 66 -9.28 20.11 6.90
CA GLU A 66 -9.58 21.01 8.01
C GLU A 66 -9.61 20.30 9.37
N SER A 67 -9.64 18.96 9.37
CA SER A 67 -9.75 18.13 10.56
C SER A 67 -8.43 18.03 11.35
N LYS A 68 -8.54 17.51 12.59
CA LYS A 68 -7.36 17.18 13.40
C LYS A 68 -6.56 16.00 12.86
N HIS A 69 -7.14 15.15 12.02
CA HIS A 69 -6.46 13.99 11.45
C HIS A 69 -5.40 14.41 10.43
N ALA A 70 -5.72 15.35 9.53
CA ALA A 70 -4.75 15.95 8.61
C ALA A 70 -3.61 16.70 9.34
N LYS A 71 -3.85 17.10 10.60
CA LYS A 71 -2.89 17.81 11.46
C LYS A 71 -2.25 16.91 12.51
N ALA A 72 -2.39 15.58 12.39
CA ALA A 72 -1.91 14.65 13.41
C ALA A 72 -0.40 14.77 13.64
N MET A 73 0.39 14.96 12.58
CA MET A 73 1.84 15.15 12.71
C MET A 73 2.22 16.51 13.31
N GLU A 74 1.45 17.56 13.03
CA GLU A 74 1.65 18.87 13.68
C GLU A 74 1.45 18.77 15.20
N ALA A 75 0.43 18.03 15.65
CA ALA A 75 0.18 17.79 17.07
C ALA A 75 1.34 17.02 17.74
N LEU A 76 2.02 16.16 16.97
CA LEU A 76 3.15 15.35 17.44
C LEU A 76 4.48 16.12 17.41
N ALA A 77 4.61 17.13 16.55
CA ALA A 77 5.80 17.96 16.38
C ALA A 77 5.82 19.15 17.35
N THR A 78 5.48 18.93 18.63
CA THR A 78 5.45 19.99 19.66
C THR A 78 6.33 19.65 20.85
N PRO A 79 6.90 20.66 21.57
CA PRO A 79 7.64 20.41 22.81
C PRO A 79 6.80 19.68 23.87
N LYS A 80 5.49 19.91 23.88
CA LYS A 80 4.56 19.19 24.77
C LYS A 80 4.49 17.71 24.46
N ALA A 81 4.40 17.34 23.17
CA ALA A 81 4.40 15.94 22.75
C ALA A 81 5.73 15.26 23.13
N ASP A 82 6.87 15.94 22.94
CA ASP A 82 8.17 15.42 23.34
C ASP A 82 8.30 15.27 24.86
N SER A 83 7.73 16.18 25.66
CA SER A 83 7.69 16.01 27.12
C SER A 83 6.88 14.79 27.55
N ILE A 84 5.75 14.50 26.89
CA ILE A 84 4.95 13.30 27.13
C ILE A 84 5.76 12.05 26.73
N ALA A 85 6.40 12.08 25.55
CA ALA A 85 7.25 10.99 25.09
C ALA A 85 8.39 10.71 26.09
N LYS A 86 9.06 11.75 26.60
CA LYS A 86 10.13 11.62 27.60
C LYS A 86 9.66 10.96 28.89
N ALA A 87 8.47 11.31 29.37
CA ALA A 87 7.86 10.65 30.54
C ALA A 87 7.61 9.15 30.32
N MET A 88 7.56 8.70 29.06
CA MET A 88 7.43 7.30 28.66
C MET A 88 8.77 6.65 28.27
N GLY A 89 9.90 7.32 28.50
CA GLY A 89 11.23 6.84 28.10
C GLY A 89 11.52 6.94 26.60
N ILE A 90 10.81 7.81 25.87
CA ILE A 90 10.95 8.01 24.43
C ILE A 90 11.61 9.38 24.19
N ALA A 91 12.67 9.42 23.40
CA ALA A 91 13.44 10.66 23.17
C ALA A 91 12.62 11.75 22.45
N LYS A 92 11.89 11.36 21.39
CA LYS A 92 11.13 12.27 20.54
C LYS A 92 9.86 11.61 20.02
N ALA A 93 8.75 12.33 20.10
CA ALA A 93 7.43 11.77 19.78
C ALA A 93 7.31 11.43 18.28
N THR A 94 7.86 12.28 17.41
CA THR A 94 7.79 12.14 15.94
C THR A 94 8.65 11.02 15.37
N GLU A 95 9.45 10.35 16.19
CA GLU A 95 10.39 9.29 15.75
C GLU A 95 10.05 7.93 16.36
N SER A 96 9.02 7.85 17.21
CA SER A 96 8.66 6.61 17.89
C SER A 96 7.48 5.91 17.25
N ASP A 97 7.63 4.62 16.96
CA ASP A 97 6.58 3.72 16.50
C ASP A 97 5.33 3.77 17.38
N LYS A 98 5.52 3.92 18.69
CA LYS A 98 4.42 4.00 19.68
C LYS A 98 3.51 5.21 19.41
N CYS A 99 4.06 6.30 18.90
CA CYS A 99 3.32 7.50 18.56
C CYS A 99 2.85 7.47 17.11
N LEU A 100 3.74 7.10 16.20
CA LEU A 100 3.49 7.13 14.75
C LEU A 100 2.45 6.12 14.31
N GLY A 101 2.27 5.01 15.04
CA GLY A 101 1.20 4.04 14.77
C GLY A 101 -0.22 4.63 14.76
N CYS A 102 -0.46 5.71 15.51
CA CYS A 102 -1.74 6.43 15.51
C CYS A 102 -1.71 7.76 14.73
N HIS A 103 -0.52 8.30 14.45
CA HIS A 103 -0.35 9.63 13.88
C HIS A 103 0.04 9.61 12.39
N VAL A 104 0.38 8.45 11.82
CA VAL A 104 0.78 8.30 10.41
C VAL A 104 -0.01 7.15 9.79
N THR A 105 -0.72 7.43 8.69
CA THR A 105 -1.37 6.40 7.87
C THR A 105 -0.40 5.29 7.50
N GLY A 106 -0.80 4.03 7.70
CA GLY A 106 -0.01 2.88 7.24
C GLY A 106 1.42 2.86 7.82
N TYR A 107 1.66 3.43 9.00
CA TYR A 107 2.99 3.50 9.61
C TYR A 107 3.69 2.13 9.60
N SER A 108 3.04 1.12 10.17
CA SER A 108 3.53 -0.27 10.26
C SER A 108 3.47 -1.05 8.94
N ALA A 109 2.95 -0.46 7.86
CA ALA A 109 2.92 -1.13 6.56
C ALA A 109 4.34 -1.17 5.94
N PRO A 110 4.71 -2.26 5.25
CA PRO A 110 6.02 -2.37 4.62
C PRO A 110 6.18 -1.31 3.52
N ALA A 111 7.43 -0.99 3.19
CA ALA A 111 7.73 -0.02 2.12
C ALA A 111 7.11 -0.44 0.77
N SER A 112 7.00 -1.74 0.48
CA SER A 112 6.34 -2.27 -0.72
C SER A 112 4.84 -1.92 -0.80
N ALA A 113 4.20 -1.65 0.33
CA ALA A 113 2.81 -1.22 0.44
C ALA A 113 2.66 0.31 0.35
N LYS A 114 3.72 1.07 0.14
CA LYS A 114 3.67 2.55 0.04
C LYS A 114 4.06 2.95 -1.37
N ALA A 115 3.16 3.64 -2.07
CA ALA A 115 3.46 4.16 -3.41
C ALA A 115 4.44 5.34 -3.32
N ALA A 116 5.10 5.66 -4.44
CA ALA A 116 6.03 6.80 -4.51
C ALA A 116 5.36 8.15 -4.18
N THR A 117 4.03 8.24 -4.30
CA THR A 117 3.25 9.44 -3.99
C THR A 117 2.83 9.54 -2.52
N PHE A 118 3.04 8.49 -1.73
CA PHE A 118 2.67 8.46 -0.33
C PHE A 118 3.66 9.28 0.52
N THR A 119 3.15 10.21 1.33
CA THR A 119 3.96 11.01 2.24
C THR A 119 3.54 10.78 3.69
N PRO A 120 4.37 10.18 4.55
CA PRO A 120 4.01 9.92 5.95
C PRO A 120 3.75 11.20 6.76
N THR A 121 4.26 12.34 6.29
CA THR A 121 4.08 13.65 6.92
C THR A 121 2.65 14.20 6.83
N GLU A 122 1.77 13.63 5.99
CA GLU A 122 0.35 14.06 5.92
C GLU A 122 -0.47 13.63 7.15
N GLY A 123 0.12 12.81 8.02
CA GLY A 123 -0.50 12.32 9.24
C GLY A 123 -1.57 11.26 9.00
N VAL A 124 -2.75 11.44 9.59
CA VAL A 124 -3.88 10.52 9.45
C VAL A 124 -4.70 10.95 8.22
N GLY A 125 -4.36 10.32 7.09
CA GLY A 125 -4.94 10.53 5.77
C GLY A 125 -6.21 9.71 5.50
N CYS A 126 -6.73 9.80 4.28
CA CYS A 126 -7.95 9.09 3.86
C CYS A 126 -7.85 7.57 4.09
N GLU A 127 -6.68 7.01 3.78
CA GLU A 127 -6.43 5.56 3.75
C GLU A 127 -6.28 4.95 5.15
N ALA A 128 -6.14 5.77 6.20
CA ALA A 128 -6.17 5.29 7.59
C ALA A 128 -7.56 4.75 7.97
N CYS A 129 -8.62 5.25 7.34
CA CYS A 129 -10.00 4.80 7.55
C CYS A 129 -10.51 3.95 6.38
N HIS A 130 -10.09 4.26 5.15
CA HIS A 130 -10.64 3.67 3.93
C HIS A 130 -9.78 2.57 3.30
N GLY A 131 -8.64 2.22 3.91
CA GLY A 131 -7.71 1.24 3.37
C GLY A 131 -6.81 1.81 2.26
N ALA A 132 -5.82 1.01 1.86
CA ALA A 132 -4.84 1.36 0.83
C ALA A 132 -5.52 1.50 -0.55
N GLY A 133 -5.40 2.68 -1.15
CA GLY A 133 -6.27 3.14 -2.24
C GLY A 133 -5.84 2.80 -3.66
N SER A 134 -4.67 2.16 -3.87
CA SER A 134 -4.13 1.94 -5.21
C SER A 134 -5.09 1.26 -6.18
N ASP A 135 -5.89 0.33 -5.66
CA ASP A 135 -6.67 -0.59 -6.51
C ASP A 135 -8.13 -0.15 -6.65
N PHE A 136 -8.64 0.65 -5.72
CA PHE A 136 -10.00 1.20 -5.79
C PHE A 136 -10.05 2.66 -6.25
N MET A 137 -8.93 3.36 -6.42
CA MET A 137 -8.91 4.74 -6.92
C MET A 137 -9.20 4.85 -8.43
N ALA A 138 -9.07 3.74 -9.18
CA ALA A 138 -9.40 3.72 -10.60
C ALA A 138 -10.88 3.99 -10.81
N MET A 139 -11.23 4.91 -11.72
CA MET A 139 -12.62 5.32 -11.94
C MET A 139 -13.56 4.17 -12.34
N SER A 140 -13.05 3.14 -13.02
CA SER A 140 -13.80 1.93 -13.38
C SER A 140 -14.16 1.07 -12.17
N VAL A 141 -13.34 1.11 -11.11
CA VAL A 141 -13.55 0.37 -9.86
C VAL A 141 -14.34 1.22 -8.86
N MET A 142 -13.92 2.46 -8.63
CA MET A 142 -14.50 3.37 -7.62
C MET A 142 -16.01 3.61 -7.79
N LYS A 143 -16.52 3.60 -9.03
CA LYS A 143 -17.94 3.82 -9.32
C LYS A 143 -18.82 2.65 -8.90
N ASP A 144 -18.24 1.45 -8.77
CA ASP A 144 -18.92 0.26 -8.29
C ASP A 144 -18.44 -0.03 -6.86
N LYS A 145 -19.36 0.14 -5.89
CA LYS A 145 -19.05 -0.08 -4.48
C LYS A 145 -18.60 -1.52 -4.20
N ALA A 146 -19.19 -2.52 -4.84
CA ALA A 146 -18.83 -3.91 -4.61
C ALA A 146 -17.43 -4.19 -5.15
N ALA A 147 -17.12 -3.69 -6.35
CA ALA A 147 -15.77 -3.78 -6.92
C ALA A 147 -14.72 -3.06 -6.06
N ALA A 148 -15.04 -1.86 -5.56
CA ALA A 148 -14.15 -1.12 -4.67
C ALA A 148 -13.88 -1.86 -3.34
N LEU A 149 -14.93 -2.44 -2.72
CA LEU A 149 -14.78 -3.26 -1.52
C LEU A 149 -13.92 -4.50 -1.78
N ALA A 150 -14.13 -5.18 -2.91
CA ALA A 150 -13.31 -6.32 -3.32
C ALA A 150 -11.84 -5.93 -3.60
N ALA A 151 -11.60 -4.70 -4.03
CA ALA A 151 -10.29 -4.12 -4.27
C ALA A 151 -9.62 -3.51 -3.01
N GLY A 152 -10.21 -3.69 -1.83
CA GLY A 152 -9.59 -3.29 -0.56
C GLY A 152 -10.14 -1.99 0.07
N LEU A 153 -11.20 -1.40 -0.48
CA LEU A 153 -11.91 -0.30 0.19
C LEU A 153 -12.45 -0.78 1.54
N VAL A 154 -12.21 0.01 2.56
CA VAL A 154 -12.83 -0.14 3.89
C VAL A 154 -13.90 0.93 4.06
N MET A 155 -15.09 0.50 4.48
CA MET A 155 -16.10 1.43 5.00
C MET A 155 -15.94 1.50 6.51
N PRO A 156 -15.44 2.63 7.05
CA PRO A 156 -15.08 2.70 8.47
C PRO A 156 -16.31 2.62 9.36
N ASP A 157 -16.15 1.95 10.50
CA ASP A 157 -17.12 1.90 11.59
C ASP A 157 -16.45 2.34 12.90
N GLN A 158 -17.13 2.16 14.03
CA GLN A 158 -16.56 2.50 15.34
C GLN A 158 -15.26 1.74 15.63
N LYS A 159 -15.10 0.50 15.14
CA LYS A 159 -13.90 -0.31 15.37
C LYS A 159 -12.69 0.31 14.71
N THR A 160 -12.85 0.89 13.52
CA THR A 160 -11.78 1.65 12.85
C THR A 160 -11.26 2.79 13.73
N CYS A 161 -12.16 3.52 14.39
CA CYS A 161 -11.79 4.69 15.20
C CYS A 161 -11.05 4.30 16.49
N ILE A 162 -11.50 3.24 17.16
CA ILE A 162 -10.94 2.84 18.47
C ILE A 162 -9.60 2.10 18.35
N VAL A 163 -9.06 1.89 17.13
CA VAL A 163 -7.66 1.47 16.95
C VAL A 163 -6.70 2.51 17.53
N CYS A 164 -7.05 3.80 17.42
CA CYS A 164 -6.25 4.91 17.93
C CYS A 164 -6.93 5.64 19.10
N HIS A 165 -8.27 5.75 19.09
CA HIS A 165 -9.04 6.39 20.15
C HIS A 165 -9.29 5.45 21.33
N ASN A 166 -8.22 5.06 22.02
CA ASN A 166 -8.24 4.16 23.18
C ASN A 166 -7.20 4.57 24.25
N ASP A 167 -7.19 3.82 25.35
CA ASP A 167 -6.34 3.99 26.53
C ASP A 167 -4.83 3.81 26.29
N LYS A 168 -4.41 3.25 25.15
CA LYS A 168 -2.99 3.18 24.77
C LYS A 168 -2.43 4.54 24.40
N SER A 169 -3.28 5.51 24.07
CA SER A 169 -2.84 6.89 23.88
C SER A 169 -2.57 7.54 25.24
N PRO A 170 -1.35 8.08 25.49
CA PRO A 170 -1.02 8.73 26.77
C PRO A 170 -1.80 10.02 27.01
N THR A 171 -2.53 10.50 26.00
CA THR A 171 -3.39 11.68 26.09
C THR A 171 -4.86 11.36 25.82
N TYR A 172 -5.22 10.08 25.95
CA TYR A 172 -6.58 9.62 25.73
C TYR A 172 -7.58 10.45 26.52
N LYS A 173 -8.66 10.82 25.85
CA LYS A 173 -9.85 11.45 26.43
C LYS A 173 -11.05 10.66 25.94
N THR A 174 -12.14 10.70 26.71
CA THR A 174 -13.39 10.03 26.36
C THR A 174 -13.78 10.27 24.91
N PHE A 175 -13.96 9.19 24.17
CA PHE A 175 -14.33 9.20 22.77
C PHE A 175 -15.75 8.65 22.60
N VAL A 176 -16.69 9.52 22.21
CA VAL A 176 -18.07 9.13 21.86
C VAL A 176 -18.19 9.10 20.35
N TYR A 177 -18.23 7.90 19.76
CA TYR A 177 -18.17 7.71 18.31
C TYR A 177 -19.18 8.59 17.55
N ALA A 178 -20.45 8.59 17.97
CA ALA A 178 -21.50 9.34 17.29
C ALA A 178 -21.22 10.87 17.23
N ASP A 179 -20.60 11.43 18.26
CA ASP A 179 -20.33 12.87 18.34
C ASP A 179 -19.10 13.28 17.55
N PHE A 180 -18.06 12.44 17.56
CA PHE A 180 -16.85 12.70 16.80
C PHE A 180 -17.02 12.39 15.31
N TYR A 181 -17.80 11.36 14.96
CA TYR A 181 -18.10 11.04 13.57
C TYR A 181 -18.80 12.19 12.85
N LYS A 182 -19.76 12.87 13.50
CA LYS A 182 -20.44 14.06 12.93
C LYS A 182 -19.47 15.16 12.49
N LYS A 183 -18.31 15.30 13.14
CA LYS A 183 -17.31 16.35 12.84
C LYS A 183 -16.52 16.07 11.57
N ILE A 184 -16.51 14.81 11.12
CA ILE A 184 -15.76 14.37 9.95
C ILE A 184 -16.66 13.71 8.91
N ALA A 185 -17.98 13.68 9.13
CA ALA A 185 -18.92 13.03 8.23
C ALA A 185 -18.89 13.74 6.87
N HIS A 186 -18.63 12.97 5.82
CA HIS A 186 -18.45 13.47 4.45
C HIS A 186 -19.20 12.58 3.44
N ASN A 187 -20.41 12.19 3.82
CA ASN A 187 -21.26 11.37 2.97
C ASN A 187 -21.62 12.14 1.70
N LYS A 188 -21.68 11.44 0.57
CA LYS A 188 -22.20 12.03 -0.66
C LYS A 188 -23.63 12.53 -0.38
N PRO A 189 -23.97 13.78 -0.74
CA PRO A 189 -25.33 14.28 -0.55
C PRO A 189 -26.33 13.37 -1.26
N VAL A 190 -27.47 13.14 -0.61
CA VAL A 190 -28.61 12.49 -1.26
C VAL A 190 -29.05 13.43 -2.38
N ALA A 191 -29.18 12.92 -3.60
CA ALA A 191 -29.69 13.72 -4.70
C ALA A 191 -31.09 14.22 -4.31
N THR A 192 -31.24 15.54 -4.16
CA THR A 192 -32.56 16.17 -4.10
C THR A 192 -33.22 15.92 -5.44
N LYS A 193 -34.30 15.13 -5.42
CA LYS A 193 -35.16 14.92 -6.58
C LYS A 193 -35.82 16.22 -6.98
#